data_AF-N2BQV1-F1
#
_entry.id   AF-N2BQV1-F1
#
_cell.length_a   1.000
_cell.length_b   1.000
_cell.length_c   1.000
_cell.angle_alpha   90.00
_cell.angle_beta   90.00
_cell.angle_gamma   90.00
#
_symmetry.space_group_name_H-M   'P 1'
#
loop_
_entity.id
_entity.type
_entity.pdbx_description
1 polymer ?
#
loop_
_entity_poly.entity_id
_entity_poly.type
_entity_poly.pdbx_seq_one_letter_code
_entity_poly.pdbx_strand_id
1 'polypeptide(L)' 'MKYYISENKLILAKKIDSLIYRYDWVNKTWVPAQDLYKDIVLCHDWYDEATEEEIKDAIANRTEPIYSY' A
#
# COMPACT_ATOMS: atom_id res chain seq x y z
N MET A 1 -4.45 11.57 6.73
CA MET A 1 -4.22 10.17 6.35
C MET A 1 -3.96 10.15 4.86
N LYS A 2 -2.85 9.58 4.42
CA LYS A 2 -2.49 9.54 2.99
C LYS A 2 -2.42 8.10 2.53
N TYR A 3 -2.87 7.82 1.32
CA TYR A 3 -2.78 6.50 0.75
C TYR A 3 -1.84 6.50 -0.45
N TYR A 4 -1.19 5.38 -0.65
CA TYR A 4 -0.21 5.18 -1.69
C TYR A 4 -0.47 3.84 -2.35
N ILE A 5 -0.44 3.83 -3.67
CA ILE A 5 -0.56 2.61 -4.46
C ILE A 5 0.65 2.48 -5.36
N SER A 6 1.25 1.29 -5.37
CA SER A 6 2.24 0.93 -6.38
C SER A 6 1.60 -0.10 -7.28
N GLU A 7 1.20 0.29 -8.49
CA GLU A 7 0.57 -0.65 -9.43
C GLU A 7 1.54 -1.74 -9.90
N ASN A 8 2.82 -1.39 -10.08
CA ASN A 8 3.87 -2.32 -10.48
C ASN A 8 4.12 -3.43 -9.44
N LYS A 9 3.98 -3.12 -8.14
CA LYS A 9 4.23 -4.08 -7.05
C LYS A 9 2.95 -4.53 -6.34
N LEU A 10 1.79 -3.98 -6.73
CA LEU A 10 0.48 -4.16 -6.07
C LEU A 10 0.52 -3.91 -4.55
N ILE A 11 1.33 -2.95 -4.13
CA ILE A 11 1.47 -2.58 -2.73
C ILE A 11 0.52 -1.43 -2.45
N LEU A 12 -0.38 -1.65 -1.50
CA LEU A 12 -1.18 -0.59 -0.90
C LEU A 12 -0.51 -0.18 0.40
N ALA A 13 -0.26 1.11 0.55
CA ALA A 13 0.24 1.67 1.78
C ALA A 13 -0.66 2.81 2.27
N LYS A 14 -0.77 2.94 3.58
CA LYS A 14 -1.40 4.09 4.22
C LYS A 14 -0.43 4.71 5.21
N LYS A 15 -0.31 6.02 5.17
CA LYS A 15 0.46 6.83 6.10
C LYS A 15 -0.48 7.51 7.08
N ILE A 16 -0.24 7.24 8.35
CA ILE A 16 -0.91 7.87 9.49
C ILE A 16 0.19 8.55 10.29
N ASP A 17 0.21 9.88 10.28
CA ASP A 17 1.27 10.69 10.90
C ASP A 17 2.67 10.28 10.40
N SER A 18 3.50 9.71 11.28
CA SER A 18 4.85 9.21 10.97
C SER A 18 4.90 7.70 10.75
N LEU A 19 3.77 7.00 10.89
CA LEU A 19 3.69 5.55 10.73
C LEU A 19 3.19 5.18 9.33
N ILE A 20 3.84 4.19 8.73
CA ILE A 20 3.42 3.60 7.46
C ILE A 20 2.95 2.18 7.70
N TYR A 21 1.82 1.87 7.10
CA TYR A 21 1.24 0.54 7.08
C TYR A 21 1.14 0.08 5.64
N ARG A 22 1.40 -1.20 5.39
CA ARG A 22 1.06 -1.86 4.14
C ARG A 22 -0.17 -2.74 4.32
N TYR A 23 -0.94 -2.90 3.27
CA TYR A 23 -2.01 -3.87 3.26
C TYR A 23 -1.43 -5.26 3.01
N ASP A 24 -1.65 -6.17 3.95
CA ASP A 24 -1.35 -7.58 3.82
C ASP A 24 -2.54 -8.26 3.15
N TRP A 25 -2.38 -8.64 1.89
CA TRP A 25 -3.43 -9.26 1.08
C TRP A 25 -3.83 -10.65 1.58
N VAL A 26 -2.89 -11.38 2.21
CA VAL A 26 -3.11 -12.74 2.71
C VAL A 26 -4.01 -12.74 3.94
N ASN A 27 -3.68 -11.90 4.92
CA ASN A 27 -4.42 -11.76 6.18
C ASN A 27 -5.51 -10.67 6.09
N LYS A 28 -5.63 -9.98 4.95
CA LYS A 28 -6.55 -8.87 4.69
C LYS A 28 -6.47 -7.77 5.75
N THR A 29 -5.28 -7.53 6.28
CA THR A 29 -5.06 -6.62 7.43
C THR A 29 -3.95 -5.60 7.14
N TRP A 30 -3.97 -4.47 7.85
CA TRP A 30 -2.93 -3.47 7.74
C TRP A 30 -1.80 -3.79 8.71
N VAL A 31 -0.62 -4.06 8.19
CA VAL A 31 0.57 -4.35 8.99
C VAL A 31 1.55 -3.17 8.94
N PRO A 32 2.18 -2.80 10.06
CA PRO A 32 3.18 -1.74 10.08
C PRO A 32 4.36 -2.14 9.19
N ALA A 33 4.82 -1.23 8.35
CA ALA A 33 5.89 -1.46 7.39
C ALA A 33 6.82 -0.25 7.39
N GLN A 34 7.76 -0.24 8.34
CA GLN A 34 8.72 0.84 8.49
C GLN A 34 9.73 0.88 7.33
N ASP A 35 10.04 -0.26 6.72
CA ASP A 35 10.93 -0.31 5.55
C ASP A 35 10.36 0.49 4.36
N LEU A 36 9.04 0.46 4.19
CA LEU A 36 8.34 1.24 3.17
C LEU A 36 8.38 2.74 3.42
N TYR A 37 8.75 3.20 4.61
CA TYR A 37 8.99 4.62 4.85
C TYR A 37 10.07 5.17 3.93
N LYS A 38 11.15 4.41 3.71
CA LYS A 38 12.20 4.85 2.80
C LYS A 38 11.69 4.87 1.36
N ASP A 39 11.03 3.82 0.92
CA ASP A 39 10.50 3.77 -0.45
C ASP A 39 9.44 4.85 -0.74
N ILE A 40 8.51 5.09 0.19
CA ILE A 40 7.41 6.04 0.00
C ILE A 40 7.87 7.48 0.23
N VAL A 41 8.65 7.75 1.30
CA VAL A 41 9.00 9.13 1.68
C VAL A 41 10.30 9.59 1.02
N LEU A 42 11.30 8.72 0.87
CA LEU A 42 12.58 9.10 0.26
C LEU A 42 12.59 8.86 -1.24
N CYS A 43 11.95 7.79 -1.71
CA CYS A 43 12.09 7.40 -3.12
C CYS A 43 10.98 7.93 -4.02
N HIS A 44 9.73 8.10 -3.54
CA HIS A 44 8.55 8.73 -4.18
C HIS A 44 8.21 8.31 -5.65
N ASP A 45 9.08 7.58 -6.34
CA ASP A 45 9.02 7.24 -7.77
C ASP A 45 8.15 6.01 -8.04
N TRP A 46 7.91 5.20 -7.01
CA TRP A 46 7.26 3.90 -7.13
C TRP A 46 5.84 3.87 -6.58
N TYR A 47 5.40 4.96 -5.95
CA TYR A 47 4.14 5.07 -5.23
C TYR A 47 3.39 6.32 -5.66
N ASP A 48 2.24 6.11 -6.29
CA ASP A 48 1.29 7.19 -6.57
C ASP A 48 0.41 7.44 -5.36
N GLU A 49 0.16 8.73 -5.07
CA GLU A 49 -0.80 9.11 -4.03
C GLU A 49 -2.21 8.76 -4.52
N ALA A 50 -2.91 7.91 -3.77
CA ALA A 50 -4.26 7.46 -4.07
C ALA A 50 -5.25 8.02 -3.05
N THR A 51 -6.51 8.08 -3.46
CA THR A 51 -7.62 8.37 -2.54
C THR A 51 -8.02 7.13 -1.74
N GLU A 52 -8.75 7.34 -0.63
CA GLU A 52 -9.28 6.23 0.15
C GLU A 52 -10.24 5.35 -0.67
N GLU A 53 -11.00 5.96 -1.57
CA GLU A 53 -11.94 5.26 -2.45
C GLU A 53 -11.21 4.36 -3.42
N GLU A 54 -10.12 4.82 -4.05
CA GLU A 54 -9.30 4.00 -4.94
C GLU A 54 -8.62 2.84 -4.22
N ILE A 55 -8.18 3.02 -2.98
CA ILE A 55 -7.64 1.92 -2.18
C ILE A 55 -8.73 0.90 -1.84
N LYS A 56 -9.93 1.36 -1.45
CA LYS A 56 -11.05 0.47 -1.16
C LYS A 56 -11.49 -0.30 -2.40
N ASP A 57 -11.55 0.38 -3.54
CA ASP A 57 -11.85 -0.22 -4.83
C ASP A 57 -10.76 -1.24 -5.21
N ALA A 58 -9.49 -0.89 -5.07
CA ALA A 58 -8.38 -1.81 -5.30
C ALA A 58 -8.45 -3.04 -4.39
N ILE A 59 -8.78 -2.89 -3.10
CA ILE A 59 -8.96 -4.02 -2.17
C ILE A 59 -10.17 -4.90 -2.56
N ALA A 60 -11.26 -4.26 -2.99
CA ALA A 60 -12.49 -4.96 -3.36
C ALA A 60 -12.36 -5.69 -4.72
N ASN A 61 -11.69 -5.07 -5.70
CA ASN A 61 -11.55 -5.58 -7.06
C ASN A 61 -10.31 -6.48 -7.25
N ARG A 62 -9.20 -6.27 -6.52
CA ARG A 62 -7.99 -7.10 -6.65
C ARG A 62 -8.02 -8.19 -5.56
N THR A 63 -8.72 -9.29 -5.83
CA THR A 63 -8.92 -10.40 -4.87
C THR A 63 -7.73 -11.36 -4.74
N GLU A 64 -6.67 -11.20 -5.53
CA GLU A 64 -5.55 -12.15 -5.58
C GLU A 64 -4.19 -11.46 -5.38
N PRO A 65 -3.36 -11.93 -4.43
CA PRO A 65 -1.95 -11.55 -4.40
C PRO A 65 -1.26 -12.16 -5.63
N ILE A 66 -0.71 -11.33 -6.53
CA ILE A 66 0.18 -11.81 -7.60
C ILE A 66 1.57 -12.08 -7.00
N TYR A 67 1.64 -13.00 -6.05
CA TYR A 67 2.87 -13.67 -5.63
C TYR A 67 2.50 -15.10 -5.23
N SER A 68 2.45 -15.98 -6.25
CA SER A 68 2.88 -17.36 -6.04
C SER A 68 4.40 -17.34 -6.06
N TYR A 69 4.99 -17.96 -5.04
CA TYR A 69 6.43 -18.05 -4.76
C TYR A 69 7.27 -18.50 -5.96
#